data_AF-A0AA41ZID9-F1
#
_entry.id   AF-A0AA41ZID9-F1
#
_cell.length_a   1.000
_cell.length_b   1.000
_cell.length_c   1.000
_cell.angle_alpha   90.00
_cell.angle_beta   90.00
_cell.angle_gamma   90.00
#
_symmetry.space_group_name_H-M   'P 1'
#
loop_
_entity.id
_entity.type
_entity.pdbx_description
1 polymer ?
#
loop_
_entity_poly.entity_id
_entity_poly.type
_entity_poly.pdbx_seq_one_letter_code
_entity_poly.pdbx_strand_id
1 'polypeptide(L)'
;MSMELYLLGWTLVLAVVQILLPAMWRNRETGVEYNTGPRDHDGPPMGKVTGRLFRAQRNLFETLPLFIAAVLILHISGQEGTLSLWGCWLYLLARMVYVPLYALGIPWVRSMVYMVSMLGLALLLIAVLT
;
A
#
# COMPACT_ATOMS: atom_id res chain seq x y z
N MET A 1 21.46 -6.92 -6.42
CA MET A 1 20.37 -6.37 -5.58
C MET A 1 19.85 -7.49 -4.70
N SER A 2 19.69 -7.26 -3.40
CA SER A 2 19.10 -8.25 -2.48
C SER A 2 17.62 -8.46 -2.79
N MET A 3 17.09 -9.59 -2.34
CA MET A 3 15.68 -9.93 -2.58
C MET A 3 14.74 -8.94 -1.89
N GLU A 4 15.13 -8.44 -0.72
CA GLU A 4 14.45 -7.40 0.03
C GLU A 4 14.29 -6.12 -0.80
N LEU A 5 15.34 -5.69 -1.51
CA LEU A 5 15.23 -4.53 -2.40
C LEU A 5 14.31 -4.78 -3.60
N TYR A 6 14.27 -6.00 -4.14
CA TYR A 6 13.30 -6.35 -5.18
C TYR A 6 11.86 -6.28 -4.67
N LEU A 7 11.60 -6.81 -3.47
CA LEU A 7 10.28 -6.76 -2.84
C LEU A 7 9.88 -5.33 -2.46
N LEU A 8 10.84 -4.51 -2.03
CA LEU A 8 10.64 -3.08 -1.88
C LEU A 8 10.26 -2.42 -3.21
N GLY A 9 10.98 -2.71 -4.29
CA GLY A 9 10.64 -2.24 -5.63
C GLY A 9 9.20 -2.59 -6.04
N TRP A 10 8.78 -3.84 -5.84
CA TRP A 10 7.39 -4.26 -6.10
C TRP A 10 6.37 -3.60 -5.18
N THR A 11 6.74 -3.30 -3.94
CA THR A 11 5.89 -2.53 -3.01
C THR A 11 5.70 -1.09 -3.51
N LEU A 12 6.73 -0.46 -4.08
CA LEU A 12 6.61 0.86 -4.72
C LEU A 12 5.75 0.80 -5.99
N VAL A 13 5.86 -0.26 -6.79
CA VAL A 13 4.94 -0.50 -7.92
C VAL A 13 3.49 -0.59 -7.42
N LEU A 14 3.24 -1.32 -6.33
CA LEU A 14 1.91 -1.38 -5.70
C LEU A 14 1.44 -0.01 -5.20
N ALA A 15 2.35 0.82 -4.66
CA ALA A 15 2.03 2.18 -4.24
C ALA A 15 1.60 3.05 -5.44
N VAL A 16 2.28 2.94 -6.58
CA VAL A 16 1.88 3.60 -7.83
C VAL A 16 0.50 3.11 -8.29
N VAL A 17 0.25 1.80 -8.24
CA VAL A 17 -1.08 1.24 -8.54
C VAL A 17 -2.14 1.84 -7.61
N GLN A 18 -1.86 2.00 -6.32
CA GLN A 18 -2.80 2.61 -5.36
C GLN A 18 -2.92 4.15 -5.49
N ILE A 19 -2.02 4.82 -6.22
CA ILE A 19 -2.21 6.21 -6.65
C ILE A 19 -3.18 6.26 -7.83
N LEU A 20 -2.93 5.43 -8.84
CA LEU A 20 -3.67 5.48 -10.09
C LEU A 20 -5.08 4.90 -9.96
N LEU A 21 -5.25 3.80 -9.24
CA LEU A 21 -6.51 3.07 -9.15
C LEU A 21 -7.68 3.91 -8.60
N PRO A 22 -7.61 4.52 -7.40
CA PRO A 22 -8.69 5.41 -6.93
C PRO A 22 -8.88 6.63 -7.84
N ALA A 23 -7.80 7.17 -8.43
CA ALA A 23 -7.90 8.30 -9.36
C ALA A 23 -8.65 7.93 -10.64
N MET A 24 -8.40 6.74 -11.22
CA MET A 24 -9.13 6.23 -12.39
C MET A 24 -10.61 6.07 -12.09
N TRP A 25 -10.96 5.55 -10.91
CA TRP A 25 -12.36 5.44 -10.49
C TRP A 25 -13.00 6.81 -10.28
N ARG A 26 -12.27 7.74 -9.65
CA ARG A 26 -12.76 9.11 -9.47
C ARG A 26 -12.97 9.82 -10.80
N ASN A 27 -12.07 9.64 -11.75
CA ASN A 27 -12.18 10.26 -13.08
C ASN A 27 -13.41 9.76 -13.85
N ARG A 28 -13.83 8.51 -13.65
CA ARG A 28 -15.07 7.97 -14.22
C ARG A 28 -16.32 8.58 -13.60
N GLU A 29 -16.26 8.95 -12.33
CA GLU A 29 -17.37 9.60 -11.64
C GLU A 29 -17.49 11.07 -12.05
N THR A 30 -16.37 11.79 -12.13
CA THR A 30 -16.35 13.23 -12.46
C THR A 30 -16.51 13.53 -13.94
N GLY A 31 -16.07 12.64 -14.83
CA GLY A 31 -16.12 12.85 -16.27
C GLY A 31 -15.04 13.82 -16.77
N VAL A 32 -14.87 13.86 -18.09
CA VAL A 32 -13.78 14.63 -18.75
C VAL A 32 -13.95 16.13 -18.49
N GLU A 33 -15.16 16.65 -18.68
CA GLU A 33 -15.48 18.08 -18.55
C GLU A 33 -15.08 18.64 -17.17
N TYR A 34 -15.44 17.95 -16.09
CA TYR A 34 -15.04 18.33 -14.75
C TYR A 34 -13.53 18.23 -14.53
N ASN A 35 -12.89 17.16 -15.04
CA ASN A 35 -11.48 16.91 -14.79
C ASN A 35 -10.54 17.89 -15.52
N THR A 36 -10.93 18.33 -16.72
CA THR A 36 -10.18 19.30 -17.54
C THR A 36 -10.62 20.75 -17.32
N GLY A 37 -11.79 20.96 -16.73
CA GLY A 37 -12.30 22.27 -16.37
C GLY A 37 -11.65 22.84 -15.08
N PRO A 38 -11.97 24.09 -14.74
CA PRO A 38 -11.40 24.78 -13.57
C PRO A 38 -11.87 24.22 -12.21
N ARG A 39 -12.89 23.33 -12.20
CA ARG A 39 -13.47 22.70 -10.99
C ARG A 39 -14.12 23.67 -10.00
N ASP A 40 -14.62 24.79 -10.51
CA ASP A 40 -15.25 25.86 -9.70
C ASP A 40 -16.64 25.49 -9.13
N HIS A 41 -17.23 24.40 -9.60
CA HIS A 41 -18.50 23.86 -9.10
C HIS A 41 -18.25 22.50 -8.42
N ASP A 42 -19.18 22.09 -7.54
CA ASP A 42 -19.08 20.80 -6.89
C ASP A 42 -19.16 19.67 -7.90
N GLY A 43 -18.17 18.77 -7.85
CA GLY A 43 -18.17 17.56 -8.66
C GLY A 43 -19.21 16.56 -8.14
N PRO A 44 -19.57 15.54 -8.95
CA PRO A 44 -20.49 14.50 -8.53
C PRO A 44 -20.00 13.78 -7.26
N PRO A 45 -20.92 13.30 -6.41
CA PRO A 45 -20.56 12.68 -5.14
C PRO A 45 -19.64 11.48 -5.36
N MET A 46 -18.71 11.28 -4.42
CA MET A 46 -17.78 10.17 -4.49
C MET A 46 -18.50 8.83 -4.33
N GLY A 47 -18.26 7.90 -5.26
CA GLY A 47 -18.81 6.56 -5.18
C GLY A 47 -18.20 5.75 -4.03
N LYS A 48 -18.98 4.76 -3.56
CA LYS A 48 -18.60 3.93 -2.41
C LYS A 48 -17.26 3.20 -2.62
N VAL A 49 -17.02 2.68 -3.83
CA VAL A 49 -15.77 1.96 -4.17
C VAL A 49 -14.59 2.93 -4.27
N THR A 50 -14.77 4.09 -4.88
CA THR A 50 -13.75 5.15 -4.95
C THR A 50 -13.29 5.57 -3.56
N GLY A 51 -14.24 5.85 -2.65
CA GLY A 51 -13.90 6.18 -1.26
C GLY A 51 -13.22 5.04 -0.51
N ARG A 52 -13.56 3.78 -0.83
CA ARG A 52 -12.87 2.60 -0.27
C ARG A 52 -11.42 2.51 -0.75
N LEU A 53 -11.18 2.73 -2.04
CA LEU A 53 -9.84 2.69 -2.64
C LEU A 53 -8.95 3.82 -2.09
N PHE A 54 -9.47 5.04 -1.93
CA PHE A 54 -8.73 6.13 -1.28
C PHE A 54 -8.34 5.80 0.16
N ARG A 55 -9.21 5.15 0.93
CA ARG A 55 -8.87 4.69 2.28
C ARG A 55 -7.82 3.58 2.27
N ALA A 56 -7.86 2.67 1.31
CA ALA A 56 -6.82 1.65 1.15
C ALA A 56 -5.45 2.28 0.82
N GLN A 57 -5.42 3.24 -0.10
CA GLN A 57 -4.23 4.03 -0.45
C GLN A 57 -3.63 4.72 0.78
N ARG A 58 -4.45 5.48 1.52
CA ARG A 58 -3.98 6.18 2.73
C ARG A 58 -3.39 5.20 3.75
N ASN A 59 -4.01 4.03 3.91
CA ASN A 59 -3.52 3.01 4.84
C ASN A 59 -2.16 2.40 4.41
N LEU A 60 -1.90 2.22 3.11
CA LEU A 60 -0.56 1.84 2.64
C LEU A 60 0.44 2.95 3.00
N PHE A 61 0.09 4.20 2.71
CA PHE A 61 1.00 5.35 2.88
C PHE A 61 1.36 5.66 4.33
N GLU A 62 0.51 5.29 5.29
CA GLU A 62 0.82 5.37 6.72
C GLU A 62 1.98 4.45 7.13
N THR A 63 2.16 3.32 6.45
CA THR A 63 3.16 2.30 6.83
C THR A 63 4.30 2.16 5.85
N LEU A 64 4.13 2.62 4.60
CA LEU A 64 5.11 2.50 3.53
C LEU A 64 6.44 3.19 3.86
N PRO A 65 6.48 4.41 4.45
CA PRO A 65 7.74 5.03 4.83
C PRO A 65 8.54 4.21 5.85
N LEU A 66 7.84 3.57 6.81
CA LEU A 66 8.47 2.70 7.81
C LEU A 66 9.06 1.45 7.16
N PHE A 67 8.31 0.85 6.24
CA PHE A 67 8.78 -0.31 5.47
C PHE A 67 10.00 0.02 4.61
N ILE A 68 9.96 1.14 3.88
CA ILE A 68 11.10 1.64 3.07
C ILE A 68 12.32 1.82 3.97
N ALA A 69 12.18 2.56 5.07
CA ALA A 69 13.29 2.85 5.97
C ALA A 69 13.91 1.57 6.54
N ALA A 70 13.09 0.63 7.02
CA ALA A 70 13.58 -0.62 7.59
C ALA A 70 14.36 -1.45 6.58
N VAL A 71 13.84 -1.62 5.35
CA VAL A 71 14.53 -2.37 4.29
C VAL A 71 15.85 -1.69 3.90
N LEU A 72 15.87 -0.36 3.78
CA LEU A 72 17.09 0.37 3.45
C LEU A 72 18.14 0.31 4.56
N ILE A 73 17.74 0.40 5.83
CA ILE A 73 18.65 0.25 6.98
C ILE A 73 19.30 -1.14 6.94
N LEU A 74 18.52 -2.20 6.77
CA LEU A 74 19.03 -3.57 6.69
C LEU A 74 20.00 -3.76 5.52
N HIS A 75 19.66 -3.22 4.34
CA HIS A 75 20.52 -3.31 3.17
C HIS A 75 21.85 -2.58 3.35
N ILE A 76 21.82 -1.35 3.87
CA ILE A 76 23.03 -0.52 4.04
C ILE A 76 23.92 -1.09 5.16
N SER A 77 23.32 -1.64 6.22
CA SER A 77 24.05 -2.27 7.33
C SER A 77 24.54 -3.68 7.02
N GLY A 78 24.10 -4.29 5.91
CA GLY A 78 24.41 -5.67 5.55
C GLY A 78 23.80 -6.70 6.50
N GLN A 79 22.73 -6.34 7.20
CA GLN A 79 22.04 -7.19 8.18
C GLN A 79 20.79 -7.89 7.59
N GLU A 80 20.77 -8.09 6.28
CA GLU A 80 19.73 -8.88 5.64
C GLU A 80 19.81 -10.35 6.07
N GLY A 81 18.67 -11.02 6.17
CA GLY A 81 18.59 -12.41 6.62
C GLY A 81 17.17 -12.97 6.57
N THR A 82 16.93 -14.04 7.31
CA THR A 82 15.64 -14.75 7.28
C THR A 82 14.47 -13.87 7.73
N LEU A 83 14.67 -13.08 8.79
CA LEU A 83 13.62 -12.19 9.31
C LEU A 83 13.25 -11.09 8.32
N SER A 84 14.24 -10.45 7.68
CA SER A 84 14.00 -9.39 6.70
C SER A 84 13.31 -9.91 5.45
N LEU A 85 13.70 -11.09 4.97
CA LEU A 85 13.11 -11.72 3.81
C LEU A 85 11.64 -12.05 4.03
N TRP A 86 11.31 -12.72 5.14
CA TRP A 86 9.91 -13.03 5.48
C TRP A 86 9.10 -11.78 5.78
N GLY A 87 9.70 -10.80 6.45
CA GLY A 87 9.07 -9.50 6.70
C GLY A 87 8.64 -8.80 5.41
N CYS A 88 9.53 -8.75 4.42
CA CYS A 88 9.23 -8.20 3.09
C CYS A 88 8.10 -8.95 2.37
N TRP A 89 8.14 -10.28 2.37
CA TRP A 89 7.11 -11.10 1.70
C TRP A 89 5.74 -10.94 2.34
N LEU A 90 5.65 -11.05 3.66
CA LEU A 90 4.40 -10.90 4.40
C LEU A 90 3.80 -9.51 4.18
N TYR A 91 4.63 -8.47 4.22
CA TYR A 91 4.18 -7.11 3.96
C TYR A 91 3.60 -6.97 2.56
N LEU A 92 4.36 -7.31 1.51
CA LEU A 92 3.93 -7.13 0.13
C LEU A 92 2.68 -7.97 -0.22
N LEU A 93 2.69 -9.27 0.07
CA LEU A 93 1.57 -10.16 -0.26
C LEU A 93 0.28 -9.73 0.44
N ALA A 94 0.37 -9.39 1.73
CA ALA A 94 -0.77 -8.90 2.47
C ALA A 94 -1.30 -7.58 1.89
N ARG A 95 -0.43 -6.65 1.51
CA ARG A 95 -0.84 -5.38 0.88
C ARG A 95 -1.52 -5.59 -0.47
N MET A 96 -1.08 -6.57 -1.26
CA MET A 96 -1.75 -6.92 -2.52
C MET A 96 -3.17 -7.46 -2.29
N VAL A 97 -3.35 -8.35 -1.31
CA VAL A 97 -4.67 -8.93 -0.97
C VAL A 97 -5.59 -7.92 -0.28
N TYR A 98 -5.03 -6.99 0.49
CA TYR A 98 -5.78 -5.96 1.21
C TYR A 98 -6.62 -5.06 0.29
N VAL A 99 -6.08 -4.69 -0.87
CA VAL A 99 -6.74 -3.78 -1.83
C VAL A 99 -8.09 -4.32 -2.34
N PRO A 100 -8.17 -5.51 -2.95
CA PRO A 100 -9.46 -6.05 -3.43
C PRO A 100 -10.44 -6.29 -2.28
N LEU A 101 -9.98 -6.78 -1.12
CA LEU A 101 -10.85 -6.94 0.06
C LEU A 101 -11.47 -5.62 0.51
N TYR A 102 -10.69 -4.54 0.52
CA TYR A 102 -11.17 -3.21 0.86
C TYR A 102 -12.17 -2.70 -0.17
N ALA A 103 -11.88 -2.83 -1.46
CA ALA A 103 -12.75 -2.39 -2.55
C ALA A 103 -14.12 -3.09 -2.49
N LEU A 104 -14.13 -4.42 -2.31
CA LEU A 104 -15.34 -5.23 -2.15
C LEU A 104 -16.08 -4.95 -0.84
N GLY A 105 -15.38 -4.41 0.16
CA GLY A 105 -15.95 -4.06 1.46
C GLY A 105 -16.18 -5.28 2.35
N ILE A 106 -15.32 -6.30 2.22
CA ILE A 106 -15.36 -7.52 3.04
C ILE A 106 -14.78 -7.17 4.43
N PRO A 107 -15.62 -7.07 5.49
CA PRO A 107 -15.14 -6.75 6.83
C PRO A 107 -14.41 -7.96 7.44
N TRP A 108 -13.66 -7.74 8.52
CA TRP A 108 -12.89 -8.76 9.27
C TRP A 108 -11.70 -9.36 8.54
N VAL A 109 -11.91 -10.03 7.40
CA VAL A 109 -10.82 -10.66 6.60
C VAL A 109 -9.78 -9.62 6.21
N ARG A 110 -10.26 -8.44 5.76
CA ARG A 110 -9.39 -7.29 5.48
C ARG A 110 -8.53 -6.90 6.68
N SER A 111 -9.09 -6.89 7.89
CA SER A 111 -8.37 -6.52 9.11
C SER A 111 -7.34 -7.57 9.49
N MET A 112 -7.65 -8.86 9.32
CA MET A 112 -6.68 -9.95 9.51
C MET A 112 -5.51 -9.83 8.53
N VAL A 113 -5.79 -9.56 7.25
CA VAL A 113 -4.74 -9.33 6.24
C VAL A 113 -3.89 -8.10 6.59
N TYR A 114 -4.48 -7.03 7.10
CA TYR A 114 -3.71 -5.89 7.61
C TYR A 114 -2.77 -6.30 8.74
N MET A 115 -3.24 -7.11 9.70
CA MET A 115 -2.39 -7.63 10.78
C MET A 115 -1.22 -8.46 10.25
N VAL A 116 -1.40 -9.24 9.18
CA VAL A 116 -0.29 -9.96 8.53
C VAL A 116 0.74 -8.98 7.95
N SER A 117 0.29 -7.88 7.32
CA SER A 117 1.22 -6.86 6.83
C SER A 117 1.98 -6.18 7.97
N MET A 118 1.31 -5.91 9.10
CA MET A 118 1.93 -5.32 10.28
C MET A 118 2.93 -6.28 10.95
N LEU A 119 2.65 -7.58 10.96
CA LEU A 119 3.60 -8.60 11.39
C LEU A 119 4.85 -8.57 10.51
N GLY A 120 4.69 -8.50 9.18
CA GLY A 120 5.82 -8.38 8.26
C GLY A 120 6.69 -7.15 8.56
N LEU A 121 6.08 -6.00 8.82
CA LEU A 121 6.78 -4.78 9.24
C LEU A 121 7.47 -4.96 10.61
N ALA A 122 6.82 -5.62 11.57
CA ALA A 122 7.41 -5.88 12.87
C ALA A 122 8.66 -6.78 12.77
N LEU A 123 8.64 -7.81 11.91
CA LEU A 123 9.82 -8.65 11.66
C LEU A 123 11.00 -7.85 11.11
N LEU A 124 10.74 -6.90 10.19
CA LEU A 124 11.78 -6.01 9.68
C LEU A 124 12.34 -5.10 10.78
N LEU A 125 11.49 -4.55 11.64
CA LEU A 125 11.93 -3.71 12.75
C LEU A 125 12.71 -4.51 13.80
N ILE A 126 12.32 -5.76 14.07
CA ILE A 126 13.09 -6.66 14.94
C ILE A 126 14.46 -6.90 14.33
N ALA A 127 14.53 -7.25 13.04
CA ALA A 127 15.80 -7.46 12.34
C ALA A 127 16.70 -6.22 12.36
N VAL A 128 16.13 -5.01 12.30
CA VAL A 128 16.90 -3.74 12.40
C VAL A 128 17.50 -3.55 13.79
N LEU A 129 16.88 -4.10 14.84
CA LEU A 129 17.23 -3.86 16.24
C LEU A 129 18.06 -5.00 16.86
N THR A 130 18.38 -6.05 16.11
CA THR A 130 19.11 -7.24 16.59
C THR A 130 20.30 -7.55 15.71
#